data_AF-A0AAV6VS27-F1
#
_entry.id   AF-A0AAV6VS27-F1
#
_cell.length_a   1.000
_cell.length_b   1.000
_cell.length_c   1.000
_cell.angle_alpha   90.00
_cell.angle_beta   90.00
_cell.angle_gamma   90.00
#
_symmetry.space_group_name_H-M   'P 1'
#
loop_
_entity.id
_entity.type
_entity.pdbx_description
1 polymer ?
#
loop_
_entity_poly.entity_id
_entity_poly.type
_entity_poly.pdbx_seq_one_letter_code
_entity_poly.pdbx_strand_id
1 'polypeptide(L)'
;MWFFVVLLLYANGINGEDVCETNPSSLCDLHDQPLPENVEEFKEYFRVLLEYIDCLKNYEEKCDGKPGVKQVFHKEEYESIRSLIVDISTEGTPLSSVVFENFHCLRYRFTSYYPECEGFKETIETAYRDRNVTSFSKAKYGEPSKKEMCLNYLSVMGCLVNTSTKRCGAAVKEPVIDIIIRTYFIQNMCSVQDIHELRRDLEDFQLDDPNKAALRESFRQFKYYNFRGISKGDDICKERYPRSLCDVTMPPLPEKKEEFKEYCRVNLEYYDCLKNYEDTCTGKPGVEQVFQEREYDSIRGLVVEISTDGTPLNSVVFENFSCLKNRVKHLFYECRGFMEEIENAEKEMNYAPSKKRCLLNLSAVSCFVQTSVNWCGVAVKDPVINIIIRTYFLQNSCRLQDIHELTNKIEELPLDNSTKSVLRESFQQFMWNAK
;
A
#
# COMPACT_ATOMS: atom_id res chain seq x y z
N MET A 1 6.99 -20.51 -51.70
CA MET A 1 6.89 -19.04 -51.63
C MET A 1 7.25 -18.50 -50.24
N TRP A 2 6.77 -19.10 -49.14
CA TRP A 2 7.17 -18.73 -47.77
C TRP A 2 8.66 -18.95 -47.44
N PHE A 3 9.28 -20.00 -48.00
CA PHE A 3 10.73 -20.26 -47.84
C PHE A 3 11.63 -19.15 -48.43
N PHE A 4 11.18 -18.43 -49.45
CA PHE A 4 11.95 -17.35 -50.08
C PHE A 4 11.90 -16.04 -49.26
N VAL A 5 10.83 -15.80 -48.48
CA VAL A 5 10.72 -14.63 -47.60
C VAL A 5 11.67 -14.76 -46.40
N VAL A 6 11.79 -15.96 -45.83
CA VAL A 6 12.75 -16.24 -44.73
C VAL A 6 14.20 -16.14 -45.21
N LEU A 7 14.51 -16.60 -46.44
CA LEU A 7 15.83 -16.45 -47.06
C LEU A 7 16.17 -15.01 -47.42
N LEU A 8 15.20 -14.18 -47.83
CA LEU A 8 15.41 -12.76 -48.11
C LEU A 8 15.62 -11.92 -46.84
N LEU A 9 14.97 -12.29 -45.72
CA LEU A 9 15.23 -11.68 -44.41
C LEU A 9 16.61 -12.04 -43.86
N TYR A 10 17.12 -13.25 -44.13
CA TYR A 10 18.49 -13.63 -43.81
C TYR A 10 19.54 -13.01 -44.76
N ALA A 11 19.17 -12.73 -46.01
CA ALA A 11 20.08 -12.17 -47.03
C ALA A 11 20.26 -10.64 -46.92
N ASN A 12 19.33 -9.92 -46.27
CA ASN A 12 19.44 -8.48 -46.03
C ASN A 12 20.34 -8.11 -44.83
N GLY A 13 21.22 -9.02 -44.39
CA GLY A 13 22.51 -8.65 -43.80
C GLY A 13 22.50 -7.64 -42.65
N ILE A 14 21.40 -7.50 -41.91
CA ILE A 14 21.46 -6.84 -40.61
C ILE A 14 22.01 -7.90 -39.67
N ASN A 15 23.34 -7.91 -39.51
CA ASN A 15 23.97 -8.66 -38.46
C ASN A 15 23.21 -8.34 -37.16
N GLY A 16 22.75 -9.35 -36.43
CA GLY A 16 21.96 -9.14 -35.22
C GLY A 16 22.65 -8.27 -34.16
N GLU A 17 23.96 -8.02 -34.29
CA GLU A 17 24.72 -7.09 -33.46
C GLU A 17 24.45 -5.61 -33.79
N ASP A 18 24.12 -5.26 -35.03
CA ASP A 18 23.91 -3.88 -35.50
C ASP A 18 22.56 -3.31 -35.04
N VAL A 19 21.56 -4.19 -34.85
CA VAL A 19 20.23 -3.80 -34.34
C VAL A 19 20.36 -3.18 -32.94
N CYS A 20 21.18 -3.76 -32.07
CA CYS A 20 21.31 -3.35 -30.67
C CYS A 20 22.07 -2.03 -30.47
N GLU A 21 22.72 -1.51 -31.52
CA GLU A 21 23.36 -0.20 -31.53
C GLU A 21 22.39 0.91 -31.98
N THR A 22 21.23 0.54 -32.52
CA THR A 22 20.24 1.48 -33.03
C THR A 22 19.28 1.90 -31.93
N ASN A 23 18.82 3.16 -31.94
CA ASN A 23 17.81 3.62 -30.99
C ASN A 23 16.51 2.82 -31.18
N PRO A 24 15.96 2.16 -30.15
CA PRO A 24 14.74 1.35 -30.29
C PRO A 24 13.56 2.16 -30.83
N SER A 25 13.48 3.46 -30.54
CA SER A 25 12.42 4.35 -31.05
C SER A 25 12.49 4.58 -32.55
N SER A 26 13.63 4.31 -33.19
CA SER A 26 13.78 4.38 -34.65
C SER A 26 13.53 3.04 -35.35
N LEU A 27 13.58 1.93 -34.61
CA LEU A 27 13.27 0.59 -35.11
C LEU A 27 11.79 0.26 -34.94
N CYS A 28 11.24 0.62 -33.79
CA CYS A 28 9.84 0.52 -33.47
C CYS A 28 9.20 1.84 -33.85
N ASP A 29 8.57 1.89 -35.01
CA ASP A 29 7.96 3.13 -35.50
C ASP A 29 6.54 3.23 -34.93
N LEU A 30 6.37 4.09 -33.93
CA LEU A 30 5.07 4.68 -33.64
C LEU A 30 4.95 5.87 -34.60
N HIS A 31 4.56 5.60 -35.85
CA HIS A 31 4.40 6.63 -36.88
C HIS A 31 3.73 7.88 -36.28
N ASP A 32 4.00 9.08 -36.82
CA ASP A 32 3.33 10.34 -36.47
C ASP A 32 1.80 10.26 -36.78
N GLN A 33 1.10 9.41 -36.05
CA GLN A 33 -0.30 9.12 -36.22
C GLN A 33 -1.05 10.33 -35.67
N PRO A 34 -1.97 10.92 -36.47
CA PRO A 34 -2.81 11.98 -35.96
C PRO A 34 -3.62 11.47 -34.77
N LEU A 35 -4.01 12.40 -33.90
CA LEU A 35 -4.91 12.05 -32.80
C LEU A 35 -6.20 11.46 -33.38
N PRO A 36 -6.66 10.29 -32.90
CA PRO A 36 -7.90 9.70 -33.37
C PRO A 36 -9.08 10.65 -33.22
N GLU A 37 -9.86 10.84 -34.28
CA GLU A 37 -11.02 11.74 -34.28
C GLU A 37 -12.30 11.04 -33.85
N ASN A 38 -12.38 9.72 -34.03
CA ASN A 38 -13.51 8.85 -33.73
C ASN A 38 -13.06 7.53 -33.07
N VAL A 39 -14.02 6.74 -32.60
CA VAL A 39 -13.77 5.49 -31.85
C VAL A 39 -13.06 4.43 -32.71
N GLU A 40 -13.36 4.38 -34.00
CA GLU A 40 -12.82 3.41 -34.94
C GLU A 40 -11.34 3.69 -35.22
N GLU A 41 -10.97 4.94 -35.43
CA GLU A 41 -9.57 5.38 -35.46
C GLU A 41 -8.87 5.13 -34.13
N PHE A 42 -9.59 5.25 -33.00
CA PHE A 42 -9.02 5.03 -31.68
C PHE A 42 -8.73 3.55 -31.41
N LYS A 43 -9.60 2.64 -31.89
CA LYS A 43 -9.35 1.19 -31.88
C LYS A 43 -8.13 0.84 -32.72
N GLU A 44 -8.01 1.42 -33.91
CA GLU A 44 -6.85 1.21 -34.78
C GLU A 44 -5.56 1.74 -34.16
N TYR A 45 -5.63 2.88 -33.47
CA TYR A 45 -4.50 3.43 -32.72
C TYR A 45 -3.98 2.46 -31.66
N PHE A 46 -4.85 1.77 -30.90
CA PHE A 46 -4.42 0.75 -29.95
C PHE A 46 -3.77 -0.46 -30.60
N ARG A 47 -4.19 -0.86 -31.81
CA ARG A 47 -3.54 -1.93 -32.57
C ARG A 47 -2.09 -1.55 -32.89
N VAL A 48 -1.88 -0.33 -33.39
CA VAL A 48 -0.54 0.21 -33.69
C VAL A 48 0.29 0.34 -32.41
N LEU A 49 -0.30 0.82 -31.31
CA LEU A 49 0.38 0.93 -30.03
C LEU A 49 0.80 -0.44 -29.47
N LEU A 50 -0.03 -1.47 -29.63
CA LEU A 50 0.30 -2.84 -29.23
C LEU A 50 1.49 -3.38 -30.06
N GLU A 51 1.49 -3.16 -31.37
CA GLU A 51 2.61 -3.52 -32.24
C GLU A 51 3.92 -2.81 -31.87
N TYR A 52 3.83 -1.53 -31.51
CA TYR A 52 4.96 -0.75 -31.02
C TYR A 52 5.52 -1.30 -29.70
N ILE A 53 4.66 -1.58 -28.72
CA ILE A 53 5.06 -2.12 -27.42
C ILE A 53 5.65 -3.53 -27.56
N ASP A 54 5.03 -4.40 -28.37
CA ASP A 54 5.55 -5.73 -28.67
C ASP A 54 6.90 -5.64 -29.42
N CYS A 55 7.09 -4.65 -30.31
CA CYS A 55 8.38 -4.39 -30.96
C CYS A 55 9.47 -4.02 -29.96
N LEU A 56 9.18 -3.08 -29.03
CA LEU A 56 10.13 -2.66 -27.99
C LEU A 56 10.53 -3.85 -27.12
N LYS A 57 9.58 -4.68 -26.70
CA LYS A 57 9.87 -5.87 -25.91
C LYS A 57 10.76 -6.87 -26.65
N ASN A 58 10.46 -7.13 -27.93
CA ASN A 58 11.27 -8.00 -28.77
C ASN A 58 12.69 -7.45 -28.96
N TYR A 59 12.85 -6.13 -29.05
CA TYR A 59 14.16 -5.49 -29.10
C TYR A 59 14.95 -5.76 -27.82
N GLU A 60 14.35 -5.52 -26.66
CA GLU A 60 15.00 -5.77 -25.36
C GLU A 60 15.45 -7.22 -25.21
N GLU A 61 14.58 -8.19 -25.53
CA GLU A 61 14.91 -9.61 -25.39
C GLU A 61 16.04 -10.06 -26.32
N LYS A 62 16.12 -9.48 -27.52
CA LYS A 62 17.21 -9.76 -28.47
C LYS A 62 18.52 -9.11 -28.06
N CYS A 63 18.46 -7.95 -27.42
CA CYS A 63 19.60 -7.12 -27.07
C CYS A 63 20.00 -7.22 -25.58
N ASP A 64 19.35 -8.10 -24.83
CA ASP A 64 19.64 -8.31 -23.41
C ASP A 64 21.11 -8.68 -23.18
N GLY A 65 21.71 -8.10 -22.14
CA GLY A 65 23.13 -8.26 -21.80
C GLY A 65 24.13 -7.55 -22.73
N LYS A 66 23.69 -6.83 -23.78
CA LYS A 66 24.59 -6.02 -24.62
C LYS A 66 24.95 -4.69 -23.93
N PRO A 67 26.22 -4.25 -23.97
CA PRO A 67 26.62 -2.99 -23.36
C PRO A 67 25.88 -1.79 -23.95
N GLY A 68 25.38 -0.88 -23.10
CA GLY A 68 24.71 0.35 -23.53
C GLY A 68 23.21 0.21 -23.81
N VAL A 69 22.68 -1.02 -23.85
CA VAL A 69 21.23 -1.26 -23.97
C VAL A 69 20.59 -1.04 -22.61
N LYS A 70 19.77 0.01 -22.50
CA LYS A 70 18.95 0.23 -21.32
C LYS A 70 17.65 -0.56 -21.46
N GLN A 71 17.26 -1.21 -20.38
CA GLN A 71 15.92 -1.75 -20.25
C GLN A 71 14.92 -0.58 -20.35
N VAL A 72 14.02 -0.70 -21.30
CA VAL A 72 12.86 0.16 -21.57
C VAL A 72 11.71 -0.19 -20.62
N PHE A 73 11.45 -1.48 -20.41
CA PHE A 73 10.37 -1.98 -19.54
C PHE A 73 10.87 -3.02 -18.54
N HIS A 74 10.41 -2.90 -17.30
CA HIS A 74 10.37 -4.07 -16.42
C HIS A 74 9.36 -5.09 -16.95
N LYS A 75 9.55 -6.38 -16.66
CA LYS A 75 8.67 -7.45 -17.18
C LYS A 75 7.21 -7.20 -16.79
N GLU A 76 6.99 -6.79 -15.55
CA GLU A 76 5.69 -6.44 -14.98
C GLU A 76 5.04 -5.24 -15.67
N GLU A 77 5.85 -4.22 -15.96
CA GLU A 77 5.42 -3.01 -16.63
C GLU A 77 4.94 -3.31 -18.06
N TYR A 78 5.72 -4.11 -18.81
CA TYR A 78 5.32 -4.56 -20.15
C TYR A 78 3.99 -5.31 -20.12
N GLU A 79 3.86 -6.33 -19.27
CA GLU A 79 2.63 -7.14 -19.19
C GLU A 79 1.42 -6.28 -18.80
N SER A 80 1.61 -5.32 -17.89
CA SER A 80 0.55 -4.42 -17.46
C SER A 80 0.12 -3.44 -18.56
N ILE A 81 1.08 -2.78 -19.23
CA ILE A 81 0.79 -1.87 -20.34
C ILE A 81 0.12 -2.62 -21.49
N ARG A 82 0.65 -3.79 -21.84
CA ARG A 82 0.10 -4.64 -22.89
C ARG A 82 -1.31 -5.08 -22.57
N SER A 83 -1.55 -5.57 -21.35
CA SER A 83 -2.88 -5.96 -20.88
C SER A 83 -3.85 -4.78 -20.86
N LEU A 84 -3.38 -3.57 -20.50
CA LEU A 84 -4.18 -2.35 -20.54
C LEU A 84 -4.63 -2.02 -21.96
N ILE A 85 -3.70 -2.05 -22.93
CA ILE A 85 -4.00 -1.80 -24.33
C ILE A 85 -5.02 -2.82 -24.87
N VAL A 86 -4.83 -4.11 -24.54
CA VAL A 86 -5.78 -5.18 -24.89
C VAL A 86 -7.16 -4.96 -24.27
N ASP A 87 -7.22 -4.60 -22.98
CA ASP A 87 -8.48 -4.38 -22.28
C ASP A 87 -9.26 -3.20 -22.86
N ILE A 88 -8.59 -2.09 -23.21
CA ILE A 88 -9.27 -0.93 -23.81
C ILE A 88 -9.70 -1.22 -25.25
N SER A 89 -8.88 -1.95 -26.01
CA SER A 89 -9.16 -2.25 -27.43
C SER A 89 -10.20 -3.35 -27.64
N THR A 90 -10.39 -4.25 -26.66
CA THR A 90 -11.35 -5.36 -26.74
C THR A 90 -12.76 -4.88 -26.37
N GLU A 91 -13.67 -4.86 -27.33
CA GLU A 91 -15.07 -4.49 -27.10
C GLU A 91 -15.74 -5.37 -26.03
N GLY A 92 -16.53 -4.75 -25.16
CA GLY A 92 -17.32 -5.43 -24.13
C GLY A 92 -16.59 -5.64 -22.81
N THR A 93 -15.31 -5.27 -22.71
CA THR A 93 -14.66 -5.15 -21.40
C THR A 93 -15.25 -3.96 -20.63
N PRO A 94 -15.24 -3.99 -19.27
CA PRO A 94 -15.69 -2.83 -18.49
C PRO A 94 -14.91 -1.55 -18.81
N LEU A 95 -13.61 -1.67 -19.07
CA LEU A 95 -12.75 -0.53 -19.35
C LEU A 95 -12.99 0.04 -20.75
N SER A 96 -13.09 -0.80 -21.79
CA SER A 96 -13.40 -0.35 -23.16
C SER A 96 -14.76 0.35 -23.23
N SER A 97 -15.77 -0.18 -22.51
CA SER A 97 -17.12 0.38 -22.50
C SER A 97 -17.09 1.83 -22.01
N VAL A 98 -16.46 2.09 -20.86
CA VAL A 98 -16.37 3.47 -20.33
C VAL A 98 -15.53 4.37 -21.24
N VAL A 99 -14.40 3.87 -21.74
CA VAL A 99 -13.50 4.66 -22.59
C VAL A 99 -14.18 5.05 -23.91
N PHE A 100 -14.87 4.12 -24.58
CA PHE A 100 -15.53 4.37 -25.85
C PHE A 100 -16.79 5.25 -25.69
N GLU A 101 -17.61 5.01 -24.66
CA GLU A 101 -18.78 5.85 -24.36
C GLU A 101 -18.38 7.30 -24.06
N ASN A 102 -17.19 7.51 -23.49
CA ASN A 102 -16.68 8.82 -23.10
C ASN A 102 -15.57 9.33 -24.03
N PHE A 103 -15.37 8.71 -25.18
CA PHE A 103 -14.25 9.00 -26.07
C PHE A 103 -14.18 10.48 -26.46
N HIS A 104 -15.32 11.09 -26.81
CA HIS A 104 -15.37 12.48 -27.26
C HIS A 104 -14.79 13.48 -26.25
N CYS A 105 -14.90 13.20 -24.94
CA CYS A 105 -14.36 14.07 -23.90
C CYS A 105 -12.98 13.61 -23.40
N LEU A 106 -12.65 12.31 -23.52
CA LEU A 106 -11.35 11.75 -23.13
C LEU A 106 -10.27 11.86 -24.22
N ARG A 107 -10.60 12.01 -25.50
CA ARG A 107 -9.62 11.97 -26.61
C ARG A 107 -8.46 12.96 -26.45
N TYR A 108 -8.74 14.17 -25.97
CA TYR A 108 -7.73 15.20 -25.72
C TYR A 108 -6.94 14.99 -24.42
N ARG A 109 -7.24 13.90 -23.69
CA ARG A 109 -6.61 13.52 -22.43
C ARG A 109 -5.76 12.27 -22.55
N PHE A 110 -5.70 11.65 -23.72
CA PHE A 110 -4.71 10.62 -24.00
C PHE A 110 -3.44 11.20 -24.65
N THR A 111 -3.42 12.50 -24.92
CA THR A 111 -2.24 13.21 -25.41
C THR A 111 -1.32 13.63 -24.28
N SER A 112 -0.01 13.59 -24.51
CA SER A 112 1.05 13.92 -23.54
C SER A 112 1.04 15.37 -23.01
N TYR A 113 0.17 16.25 -23.54
CA TYR A 113 0.11 17.66 -23.18
C TYR A 113 -1.23 18.04 -22.51
N TYR A 114 -1.14 18.59 -21.31
CA TYR A 114 -2.30 18.92 -20.46
C TYR A 114 -2.23 20.36 -19.95
N PRO A 115 -2.57 21.35 -20.80
CA PRO A 115 -2.39 22.77 -20.47
C PRO A 115 -3.17 23.19 -19.22
N GLU A 116 -4.32 22.54 -18.96
CA GLU A 116 -5.14 22.81 -17.78
C GLU A 116 -4.50 22.37 -16.46
N CYS A 117 -3.52 21.46 -16.54
CA CYS A 117 -2.77 20.98 -15.39
C CYS A 117 -1.42 21.68 -15.20
N GLU A 118 -0.96 22.48 -16.18
CA GLU A 118 0.32 23.22 -16.08
C GLU A 118 0.29 24.22 -14.93
N GLY A 119 -0.75 25.04 -14.79
CA GLY A 119 -0.83 26.01 -13.70
C GLY A 119 -0.83 25.37 -12.31
N PHE A 120 -1.52 24.23 -12.16
CA PHE A 120 -1.48 23.46 -10.92
C PHE A 120 -0.08 22.88 -10.66
N LYS A 121 0.52 22.25 -11.68
CA LYS A 121 1.88 21.70 -11.63
C LYS A 121 2.91 22.77 -11.22
N GLU A 122 2.92 23.92 -11.88
CA GLU A 122 3.84 25.03 -11.57
C GLU A 122 3.68 25.52 -10.12
N THR A 123 2.44 25.65 -9.65
CA THR A 123 2.15 26.06 -8.27
C THR A 123 2.74 25.06 -7.26
N ILE A 124 2.59 23.75 -7.52
CA ILE A 124 3.14 22.71 -6.65
C ILE A 124 4.68 22.68 -6.71
N GLU A 125 5.28 22.81 -7.89
CA GLU A 125 6.73 22.88 -8.07
C GLU A 125 7.34 24.03 -7.28
N THR A 126 6.78 25.22 -7.40
CA THR A 126 7.24 26.42 -6.68
C THR A 126 7.13 26.20 -5.17
N ALA A 127 5.98 25.74 -4.66
CA ALA A 127 5.80 25.52 -3.24
C ALA A 127 6.79 24.49 -2.65
N TYR A 128 7.09 23.42 -3.39
CA TYR A 128 8.08 22.41 -2.97
C TYR A 128 9.50 22.96 -2.97
N ARG A 129 9.89 23.73 -4.01
CA ARG A 129 11.21 24.35 -4.10
C ARG A 129 11.41 25.37 -3.00
N ASP A 130 10.44 26.25 -2.76
CA ASP A 130 10.48 27.30 -1.74
C ASP A 130 10.67 26.74 -0.32
N ARG A 131 10.05 25.61 -0.01
CA ARG A 131 10.28 24.91 1.27
C ARG A 131 11.72 24.38 1.40
N ASN A 132 12.29 23.87 0.31
CA ASN A 132 13.57 23.17 0.34
C ASN A 132 14.77 24.07 -0.02
N VAL A 133 14.60 25.39 -0.12
CA VAL A 133 15.68 26.35 -0.44
C VAL A 133 16.88 26.21 0.52
N THR A 134 16.67 25.77 1.76
CA THR A 134 17.75 25.52 2.74
C THR A 134 18.52 24.20 2.52
N SER A 135 17.94 23.21 1.83
CA SER A 135 18.55 21.90 1.56
C SER A 135 19.11 21.77 0.13
N PHE A 136 18.63 22.58 -0.82
CA PHE A 136 19.09 22.59 -2.22
C PHE A 136 20.40 23.34 -2.47
N SER A 137 20.99 24.03 -1.49
CA SER A 137 22.27 24.74 -1.66
C SER A 137 23.47 23.83 -2.01
N LYS A 138 23.27 22.51 -2.13
CA LYS A 138 24.30 21.52 -2.50
C LYS A 138 23.91 20.60 -3.68
N ALA A 139 22.72 20.75 -4.28
CA ALA A 139 22.36 19.95 -5.45
C ALA A 139 23.07 20.51 -6.69
N LYS A 140 23.93 19.68 -7.28
CA LYS A 140 24.70 19.98 -8.50
C LYS A 140 23.71 20.25 -9.65
N TYR A 141 23.69 21.48 -10.17
CA TYR A 141 23.12 21.90 -11.46
C TYR A 141 21.75 21.31 -11.89
N GLY A 142 20.67 22.05 -11.61
CA GLY A 142 19.51 22.16 -12.50
C GLY A 142 18.53 20.99 -12.64
N GLU A 143 18.85 19.78 -12.19
CA GLU A 143 17.93 18.63 -12.28
C GLU A 143 16.98 18.56 -11.07
N PRO A 144 15.66 18.36 -11.31
CA PRO A 144 14.70 18.22 -10.22
C PRO A 144 15.00 16.96 -9.38
N SER A 145 14.80 17.05 -8.07
CA SER A 145 14.99 15.87 -7.21
C SER A 145 13.97 14.78 -7.54
N LYS A 146 14.27 13.49 -7.27
CA LYS A 146 13.32 12.39 -7.48
C LYS A 146 11.96 12.65 -6.81
N LYS A 147 11.96 13.25 -5.62
CA LYS A 147 10.74 13.67 -4.89
C LYS A 147 9.98 14.78 -5.59
N GLU A 148 10.68 15.75 -6.16
CA GLU A 148 10.06 16.81 -6.95
C GLU A 148 9.41 16.22 -8.21
N MET A 149 10.12 15.35 -8.94
CA MET A 149 9.54 14.64 -10.08
C MET A 149 8.30 13.84 -9.66
N CYS A 150 8.39 13.08 -8.57
CA CYS A 150 7.27 12.32 -8.03
C CYS A 150 6.06 13.22 -7.71
N LEU A 151 6.28 14.32 -6.99
CA LEU A 151 5.25 15.28 -6.65
C LEU A 151 4.60 15.87 -7.90
N ASN A 152 5.39 16.23 -8.91
CA ASN A 152 4.90 16.78 -10.17
C ASN A 152 4.00 15.79 -10.89
N TYR A 153 4.44 14.54 -11.00
CA TYR A 153 3.66 13.51 -11.67
C TYR A 153 2.38 13.17 -10.91
N LEU A 154 2.41 13.06 -9.59
CA LEU A 154 1.20 12.88 -8.78
C LEU A 154 0.22 14.05 -8.94
N SER A 155 0.74 15.28 -9.04
CA SER A 155 -0.07 16.48 -9.25
C SER A 155 -0.74 16.49 -10.61
N VAL A 156 0.03 16.20 -11.67
CA VAL A 156 -0.49 16.10 -13.04
C VAL A 156 -1.55 14.99 -13.11
N MET A 157 -1.24 13.78 -12.64
CA MET A 157 -2.17 12.65 -12.71
C MET A 157 -3.45 12.88 -11.91
N GLY A 158 -3.37 13.46 -10.71
CA GLY A 158 -4.57 13.83 -9.96
C GLY A 158 -5.40 14.91 -10.65
N CYS A 159 -4.74 15.87 -11.30
CA CYS A 159 -5.42 16.85 -12.15
C CYS A 159 -6.10 16.20 -13.36
N LEU A 160 -5.49 15.19 -13.99
CA LEU A 160 -6.12 14.44 -15.09
C LEU A 160 -7.37 13.70 -14.65
N VAL A 161 -7.31 13.03 -13.50
CA VAL A 161 -8.48 12.34 -12.92
C VAL A 161 -9.59 13.36 -12.64
N ASN A 162 -9.27 14.47 -11.98
CA ASN A 162 -10.26 15.47 -11.61
C ASN A 162 -10.88 16.16 -12.85
N THR A 163 -10.07 16.57 -13.81
CA THR A 163 -10.54 17.24 -15.03
C THR A 163 -11.34 16.30 -15.93
N SER A 164 -10.93 15.03 -16.04
CA SER A 164 -11.70 14.00 -16.75
C SER A 164 -13.04 13.76 -16.08
N THR A 165 -13.05 13.60 -14.75
CA THR A 165 -14.29 13.41 -13.96
C THR A 165 -15.23 14.61 -14.10
N LYS A 166 -14.71 15.84 -14.06
CA LYS A 166 -15.51 17.05 -14.18
C LYS A 166 -16.17 17.19 -15.56
N ARG A 167 -15.50 16.74 -16.63
CA ARG A 167 -15.98 16.89 -18.01
C ARG A 167 -16.83 15.72 -18.50
N CYS A 168 -16.40 14.51 -18.18
CA CYS A 168 -17.03 13.27 -18.66
C CYS A 168 -17.99 12.65 -17.63
N GLY A 169 -18.03 13.19 -16.41
CA GLY A 169 -18.89 12.71 -15.34
C GLY A 169 -18.19 11.73 -14.39
N ALA A 170 -18.89 11.38 -13.31
CA ALA A 170 -18.32 10.56 -12.22
C ALA A 170 -17.88 9.15 -12.67
N ALA A 171 -18.50 8.60 -13.72
CA ALA A 171 -18.24 7.25 -14.21
C ALA A 171 -16.81 7.05 -14.73
N VAL A 172 -16.14 8.10 -15.22
CA VAL A 172 -14.77 7.96 -15.76
C VAL A 172 -13.67 8.01 -14.69
N LYS A 173 -14.00 8.36 -13.43
CA LYS A 173 -12.99 8.58 -12.38
C LYS A 173 -12.12 7.34 -12.17
N GLU A 174 -12.75 6.20 -11.86
CA GLU A 174 -12.04 4.95 -11.57
C GLU A 174 -11.34 4.36 -12.81
N PRO A 175 -11.95 4.36 -14.01
CA PRO A 175 -11.25 3.97 -15.24
C PRO A 175 -10.00 4.78 -15.55
N VAL A 176 -10.04 6.11 -15.39
CA VAL A 176 -8.85 6.97 -15.63
C VAL A 176 -7.76 6.68 -14.59
N ILE A 177 -8.15 6.48 -13.32
CA ILE A 177 -7.21 6.03 -12.28
C ILE A 177 -6.57 4.70 -12.69
N ASP A 178 -7.37 3.69 -13.04
CA ASP A 178 -6.89 2.35 -13.45
C ASP A 178 -5.90 2.42 -14.63
N ILE A 179 -6.20 3.23 -15.65
CA ILE A 179 -5.31 3.50 -16.79
C ILE A 179 -3.97 4.06 -16.30
N ILE A 180 -3.97 5.11 -15.48
CA ILE A 180 -2.74 5.76 -14.98
C ILE A 180 -1.87 4.78 -14.16
N ILE A 181 -2.50 3.86 -13.43
CA ILE A 181 -1.79 2.89 -12.61
C ILE A 181 -1.17 1.80 -13.45
N ARG A 182 -1.94 1.26 -14.40
CA ARG A 182 -1.52 0.15 -15.25
C ARG A 182 -0.47 0.55 -16.28
N THR A 183 -0.25 1.84 -16.50
CA THR A 183 0.91 2.36 -17.25
C THR A 183 2.21 2.36 -16.44
N TYR A 184 2.20 2.01 -15.15
CA TYR A 184 3.37 2.02 -14.25
C TYR A 184 4.05 3.38 -14.07
N PHE A 185 3.42 4.44 -14.59
CA PHE A 185 4.05 5.74 -14.71
C PHE A 185 4.36 6.38 -13.35
N ILE A 186 3.42 6.27 -12.39
CA ILE A 186 3.64 6.75 -11.02
C ILE A 186 4.67 5.87 -10.30
N GLN A 187 4.62 4.55 -10.47
CA GLN A 187 5.50 3.59 -9.81
C GLN A 187 6.97 3.79 -10.20
N ASN A 188 7.23 4.13 -11.46
CA ASN A 188 8.58 4.43 -11.96
C ASN A 188 9.14 5.75 -11.40
N MET A 189 8.27 6.72 -11.14
CA MET A 189 8.68 8.07 -10.72
C MET A 189 8.66 8.27 -9.20
N CYS A 190 7.81 7.51 -8.49
CA CYS A 190 7.53 7.65 -7.08
C CYS A 190 7.82 6.36 -6.32
N SER A 191 8.80 6.38 -5.42
CA SER A 191 8.86 5.32 -4.40
C SER A 191 7.75 5.52 -3.37
N VAL A 192 7.32 4.43 -2.72
CA VAL A 192 6.34 4.49 -1.62
C VAL A 192 6.82 5.44 -0.51
N GLN A 193 8.12 5.39 -0.20
CA GLN A 193 8.74 6.28 0.77
C GLN A 193 8.63 7.76 0.35
N ASP A 194 8.90 8.08 -0.92
CA ASP A 194 8.76 9.45 -1.44
C ASP A 194 7.33 9.95 -1.29
N ILE A 195 6.32 9.13 -1.63
CA ILE A 195 4.90 9.50 -1.46
C ILE A 195 4.58 9.74 0.02
N HIS A 196 5.05 8.88 0.92
CA HIS A 196 4.78 9.03 2.35
C HIS A 196 5.40 10.31 2.91
N GLU A 197 6.64 10.60 2.55
CA GLU A 197 7.35 11.81 2.98
C GLU A 197 6.67 13.06 2.42
N LEU A 198 6.38 13.10 1.12
CA LEU A 198 5.65 14.20 0.48
C LEU A 198 4.28 14.43 1.12
N ARG A 199 3.55 13.36 1.46
CA ARG A 199 2.24 13.47 2.14
C ARG A 199 2.37 14.05 3.55
N ARG A 200 3.39 13.62 4.31
CA ARG A 200 3.66 14.12 5.67
C ARG A 200 4.02 15.62 5.62
N ASP A 201 4.79 15.97 4.60
CA ASP A 201 5.33 17.30 4.38
C ASP A 201 4.33 18.30 3.77
N LEU A 202 3.20 17.81 3.28
CA LEU A 202 2.20 18.62 2.57
C LEU A 202 1.70 19.82 3.38
N GLU A 203 1.58 19.68 4.70
CA GLU A 203 1.11 20.78 5.55
C GLU A 203 2.11 21.94 5.60
N ASP A 204 3.40 21.66 5.40
CA ASP A 204 4.47 22.65 5.38
C ASP A 204 4.59 23.35 4.01
N PHE A 205 3.91 22.85 2.98
CA PHE A 205 3.92 23.48 1.66
C PHE A 205 3.13 24.79 1.73
N GLN A 206 3.69 25.86 1.16
CA GLN A 206 3.06 27.18 1.06
C GLN A 206 2.00 27.18 -0.05
N LEU A 207 0.97 26.36 0.14
CA LEU A 207 -0.17 26.17 -0.75
C LEU A 207 -1.44 26.61 -0.04
N ASP A 208 -2.41 27.11 -0.82
CA ASP A 208 -3.75 27.34 -0.32
C ASP A 208 -4.50 26.02 -0.02
N ASP A 209 -5.58 26.11 0.76
CA ASP A 209 -6.37 24.93 1.15
C ASP A 209 -6.91 24.13 -0.05
N PRO A 210 -7.38 24.75 -1.15
CA PRO A 210 -7.79 24.02 -2.35
C PRO A 210 -6.66 23.17 -2.96
N ASN A 211 -5.46 23.71 -3.11
CA ASN A 211 -4.33 22.97 -3.69
C ASN A 211 -3.83 21.87 -2.75
N LYS A 212 -3.83 22.12 -1.42
CA LYS A 212 -3.54 21.07 -0.43
C LYS A 212 -4.59 19.94 -0.50
N ALA A 213 -5.87 20.28 -0.58
CA ALA A 213 -6.94 19.30 -0.69
C ALA A 213 -6.81 18.45 -1.98
N ALA A 214 -6.49 19.09 -3.10
CA ALA A 214 -6.24 18.40 -4.37
C ALA A 214 -5.07 17.42 -4.26
N LEU A 215 -3.94 17.84 -3.67
CA LEU A 215 -2.79 16.96 -3.43
C LEU A 215 -3.10 15.81 -2.46
N ARG A 216 -3.84 16.07 -1.37
CA ARG A 216 -4.28 14.99 -0.45
C ARG A 216 -5.09 13.95 -1.20
N GLU A 217 -5.99 14.39 -2.08
CA GLU A 217 -6.79 13.48 -2.90
C GLU A 217 -5.92 12.73 -3.91
N SER A 218 -4.94 13.36 -4.58
CA SER A 218 -3.98 12.65 -5.45
C SER A 218 -3.20 11.58 -4.68
N PHE A 219 -2.66 11.93 -3.51
CA PHE A 219 -1.98 10.97 -2.65
C PHE A 219 -2.92 9.82 -2.27
N ARG A 220 -4.17 10.11 -1.91
CA ARG A 220 -5.17 9.08 -1.58
C ARG A 220 -5.47 8.17 -2.77
N GLN A 221 -5.64 8.74 -3.96
CA GLN A 221 -5.96 8.01 -5.18
C GLN A 221 -4.84 7.05 -5.56
N PHE A 222 -3.58 7.47 -5.50
CA PHE A 222 -2.46 6.62 -5.95
C PHE A 222 -1.81 5.78 -4.83
N LYS A 223 -2.13 6.04 -3.56
CA LYS A 223 -1.65 5.27 -2.40
C LYS A 223 -2.01 3.78 -2.49
N TYR A 224 -3.23 3.44 -2.91
CA TYR A 224 -3.72 2.06 -2.89
C TYR A 224 -3.21 1.19 -4.03
N TYR A 225 -2.67 1.82 -5.09
CA TYR A 225 -2.42 1.12 -6.34
C TYR A 225 -0.95 0.90 -6.65
N ASN A 226 -0.04 1.53 -5.90
CA ASN A 226 1.36 1.11 -5.83
C ASN A 226 1.51 -0.37 -5.37
N PHE A 227 0.47 -0.96 -4.77
CA PHE A 227 0.50 -2.34 -4.25
C PHE A 227 -0.04 -3.41 -5.21
N ARG A 228 -0.92 -3.06 -6.15
CA ARG A 228 -1.46 -4.06 -7.10
C ARG A 228 -0.47 -4.46 -8.19
N GLY A 229 0.57 -3.65 -8.41
CA GLY A 229 1.62 -3.89 -9.42
C GLY A 229 2.88 -4.61 -8.91
N ILE A 230 2.97 -4.94 -7.62
CA ILE A 230 4.09 -5.75 -7.10
C ILE A 230 3.77 -7.21 -7.41
N SER A 231 4.65 -7.83 -8.19
CA SER A 231 4.42 -9.03 -8.98
C SER A 231 3.99 -10.28 -8.21
N LYS A 232 3.19 -11.11 -8.87
CA LYS A 232 3.02 -12.55 -8.57
C LYS A 232 4.22 -13.39 -9.02
N GLY A 233 5.46 -12.88 -8.89
CA GLY A 233 6.68 -13.50 -9.44
C GLY A 233 7.81 -13.63 -8.43
N ASP A 234 8.86 -14.39 -8.80
CA ASP A 234 10.03 -14.68 -7.97
C ASP A 234 10.78 -13.43 -7.44
N ASP A 235 10.58 -12.28 -8.08
CA ASP A 235 11.18 -11.00 -7.73
C ASP A 235 10.64 -10.41 -6.42
N ILE A 236 9.43 -10.79 -5.99
CA ILE A 236 8.89 -10.35 -4.69
C ILE A 236 9.81 -10.78 -3.53
N CYS A 237 10.59 -11.86 -3.70
CA CYS A 237 11.45 -12.40 -2.66
C CYS A 237 12.84 -11.77 -2.59
N LYS A 238 13.18 -10.83 -3.49
CA LYS A 238 14.45 -10.09 -3.45
C LYS A 238 14.44 -8.95 -2.43
N GLU A 239 13.25 -8.48 -2.08
CA GLU A 239 13.03 -7.45 -1.07
C GLU A 239 13.17 -8.05 0.33
N ARG A 240 14.09 -7.49 1.12
CA ARG A 240 14.50 -8.06 2.41
C ARG A 240 13.45 -7.88 3.51
N TYR A 241 12.47 -7.01 3.28
CA TYR A 241 11.47 -6.62 4.27
C TYR A 241 10.05 -6.73 3.68
N PRO A 242 9.30 -7.81 3.95
CA PRO A 242 7.93 -7.97 3.45
C PRO A 242 6.98 -6.84 3.87
N ARG A 243 7.29 -6.14 4.96
CA ARG A 243 6.51 -4.97 5.41
C ARG A 243 6.64 -3.75 4.49
N SER A 244 7.76 -3.57 3.77
CA SER A 244 7.89 -2.49 2.77
C SER A 244 7.21 -2.85 1.45
N LEU A 245 7.20 -4.13 1.10
CA LEU A 245 6.48 -4.68 -0.06
C LEU A 245 4.95 -4.61 0.11
N CYS A 246 4.47 -4.99 1.30
CA CYS A 246 3.06 -4.95 1.64
C CYS A 246 2.70 -3.65 2.36
N ASP A 247 3.38 -2.52 2.11
CA ASP A 247 3.15 -1.22 2.77
C ASP A 247 1.79 -0.57 2.43
N VAL A 248 0.71 -1.32 2.57
CA VAL A 248 -0.62 -0.79 2.80
C VAL A 248 -0.49 0.06 4.06
N THR A 249 -0.20 1.36 3.91
CA THR A 249 -0.09 2.23 5.07
C THR A 249 -1.44 2.14 5.77
N MET A 250 -1.45 1.49 6.93
CA MET A 250 -2.69 1.25 7.66
C MET A 250 -3.41 2.58 7.76
N PRO A 251 -4.69 2.64 7.34
CA PRO A 251 -5.43 3.87 7.47
C PRO A 251 -5.35 4.32 8.93
N PRO A 252 -5.38 5.63 9.22
CA PRO A 252 -5.57 6.04 10.60
C PRO A 252 -6.84 5.36 11.14
N LEU A 253 -6.86 5.11 12.45
CA LEU A 253 -8.05 4.56 13.09
C LEU A 253 -9.27 5.41 12.69
N PRO A 254 -10.32 4.81 12.11
CA PRO A 254 -11.37 5.56 11.45
C PRO A 254 -12.10 6.45 12.44
N GLU A 255 -12.54 7.62 12.02
CA GLU A 255 -13.23 8.54 12.91
C GLU A 255 -14.72 8.21 13.02
N LYS A 256 -15.26 7.60 11.96
CA LYS A 256 -16.68 7.24 11.83
C LYS A 256 -16.88 5.74 11.64
N LYS A 257 -18.09 5.28 11.97
CA LYS A 257 -18.50 3.88 11.86
C LYS A 257 -18.47 3.40 10.41
N GLU A 258 -18.86 4.25 9.47
CA GLU A 258 -18.95 3.94 8.04
C GLU A 258 -17.56 3.72 7.41
N GLU A 259 -16.53 4.38 7.97
CA GLU A 259 -15.14 4.24 7.53
C GLU A 259 -14.50 2.94 8.04
N PHE A 260 -15.07 2.30 9.07
CA PHE A 260 -14.49 1.11 9.69
C PHE A 260 -14.52 -0.13 8.81
N LYS A 261 -15.54 -0.27 7.95
CA LYS A 261 -15.58 -1.36 6.96
C LYS A 261 -14.42 -1.25 5.97
N GLU A 262 -14.15 -0.03 5.51
CA GLU A 262 -13.01 0.25 4.63
C GLU A 262 -11.69 0.00 5.35
N TYR A 263 -11.56 0.42 6.61
CA TYR A 263 -10.40 0.10 7.45
C TYR A 263 -10.16 -1.41 7.54
N CYS A 264 -11.19 -2.21 7.80
CA CYS A 264 -11.09 -3.67 7.85
C CYS A 264 -10.71 -4.26 6.48
N ARG A 265 -11.33 -3.80 5.39
CA ARG A 265 -11.00 -4.24 4.02
C ARG A 265 -9.50 -4.03 3.72
N VAL A 266 -8.98 -2.85 4.06
CA VAL A 266 -7.57 -2.50 3.85
C VAL A 266 -6.64 -3.35 4.73
N ASN A 267 -7.05 -3.67 5.96
CA ASN A 267 -6.30 -4.61 6.81
C ASN A 267 -6.30 -6.03 6.22
N LEU A 268 -7.43 -6.52 5.68
CA LEU A 268 -7.47 -7.82 5.02
C LEU A 268 -6.53 -7.88 3.82
N GLU A 269 -6.52 -6.84 2.97
CA GLU A 269 -5.59 -6.75 1.85
C GLU A 269 -4.12 -6.75 2.30
N TYR A 270 -3.81 -6.06 3.40
CA TYR A 270 -2.48 -6.07 4.01
C TYR A 270 -2.06 -7.48 4.44
N TYR A 271 -2.91 -8.18 5.18
CA TYR A 271 -2.62 -9.54 5.65
C TYR A 271 -2.54 -10.54 4.48
N ASP A 272 -3.48 -10.47 3.53
CA ASP A 272 -3.47 -11.32 2.33
C ASP A 272 -2.18 -11.11 1.51
N CYS A 273 -1.69 -9.87 1.41
CA CYS A 273 -0.38 -9.57 0.78
C CYS A 273 0.77 -10.25 1.52
N LEU A 274 0.83 -10.11 2.84
CA LEU A 274 1.90 -10.71 3.63
C LEU A 274 1.88 -12.24 3.55
N LYS A 275 0.69 -12.85 3.54
CA LYS A 275 0.55 -14.30 3.36
C LYS A 275 1.00 -14.73 1.98
N ASN A 276 0.61 -14.01 0.93
CA ASN A 276 1.06 -14.30 -0.43
C ASN A 276 2.60 -14.19 -0.54
N TYR A 277 3.21 -13.18 0.09
CA TYR A 277 4.67 -13.09 0.18
C TYR A 277 5.26 -14.31 0.89
N GLU A 278 4.73 -14.68 2.06
CA GLU A 278 5.23 -15.81 2.83
C GLU A 278 5.11 -17.11 2.02
N ASP A 279 3.97 -17.39 1.42
CA ASP A 279 3.74 -18.59 0.61
C ASP A 279 4.65 -18.64 -0.63
N THR A 280 4.99 -17.49 -1.20
CA THR A 280 5.86 -17.39 -2.39
C THR A 280 7.35 -17.45 -2.04
N CYS A 281 7.75 -16.93 -0.88
CA CYS A 281 9.15 -16.70 -0.54
C CYS A 281 9.70 -17.63 0.55
N THR A 282 8.85 -18.33 1.30
CA THR A 282 9.28 -19.28 2.32
C THR A 282 10.15 -20.37 1.69
N GLY A 283 11.33 -20.59 2.28
CA GLY A 283 12.34 -21.54 1.78
C GLY A 283 13.42 -20.91 0.91
N LYS A 284 13.30 -19.64 0.51
CA LYS A 284 14.37 -18.91 -0.16
C LYS A 284 15.43 -18.40 0.85
N PRO A 285 16.73 -18.40 0.50
CA PRO A 285 17.78 -17.95 1.41
C PRO A 285 17.59 -16.50 1.86
N GLY A 286 17.65 -16.25 3.17
CA GLY A 286 17.58 -14.90 3.74
C GLY A 286 16.17 -14.33 3.90
N VAL A 287 15.11 -15.09 3.60
CA VAL A 287 13.72 -14.73 3.88
C VAL A 287 13.32 -15.32 5.24
N GLU A 288 13.05 -14.45 6.21
CA GLU A 288 12.46 -14.86 7.49
C GLU A 288 10.95 -15.08 7.35
N GLN A 289 10.44 -16.07 8.06
CA GLN A 289 9.00 -16.32 8.13
C GLN A 289 8.30 -15.12 8.78
N VAL A 290 7.24 -14.62 8.14
CA VAL A 290 6.55 -13.39 8.57
C VAL A 290 5.54 -13.68 9.68
N PHE A 291 4.76 -14.76 9.52
CA PHE A 291 3.79 -15.22 10.51
C PHE A 291 3.94 -16.71 10.77
N GLN A 292 3.50 -17.18 11.93
CA GLN A 292 3.10 -18.59 11.99
C GLN A 292 1.77 -18.74 11.24
N GLU A 293 1.57 -19.82 10.47
CA GLU A 293 0.34 -20.02 9.68
C GLU A 293 -0.95 -19.84 10.51
N ARG A 294 -0.92 -20.31 11.76
CA ARG A 294 -2.04 -20.15 12.72
C ARG A 294 -2.29 -18.69 13.13
N GLU A 295 -1.26 -17.87 13.21
CA GLU A 295 -1.37 -16.46 13.56
C GLU A 295 -2.08 -15.69 12.43
N TYR A 296 -1.71 -15.94 11.18
CA TYR A 296 -2.37 -15.35 10.02
C TYR A 296 -3.86 -15.70 9.97
N ASP A 297 -4.20 -16.99 10.05
CA ASP A 297 -5.60 -17.43 9.96
C ASP A 297 -6.45 -16.84 11.09
N SER A 298 -5.88 -16.74 12.29
CA SER A 298 -6.55 -16.15 13.45
C SER A 298 -6.80 -14.65 13.27
N ILE A 299 -5.78 -13.88 12.88
CA ILE A 299 -5.89 -12.44 12.68
C ILE A 299 -6.83 -12.13 11.52
N ARG A 300 -6.69 -12.83 10.38
CA ARG A 300 -7.57 -12.67 9.24
C ARG A 300 -9.01 -13.00 9.61
N GLY A 301 -9.23 -14.14 10.26
CA GLY A 301 -10.56 -14.54 10.75
C GLY A 301 -11.16 -13.52 11.70
N LEU A 302 -10.33 -12.88 12.54
CA LEU A 302 -10.77 -11.83 13.46
C LEU A 302 -11.23 -10.58 12.69
N VAL A 303 -10.46 -10.12 11.71
CA VAL A 303 -10.82 -8.96 10.89
C VAL A 303 -12.08 -9.24 10.06
N VAL A 304 -12.23 -10.46 9.51
CA VAL A 304 -13.47 -10.89 8.82
C VAL A 304 -14.66 -10.86 9.77
N GLU A 305 -14.52 -11.42 10.97
CA GLU A 305 -15.63 -11.45 11.93
C GLU A 305 -16.04 -10.04 12.35
N ILE A 306 -15.07 -9.17 12.66
CA ILE A 306 -15.34 -7.77 13.03
C ILE A 306 -15.99 -6.98 11.88
N SER A 307 -15.64 -7.27 10.63
CA SER A 307 -16.16 -6.55 9.46
C SER A 307 -17.49 -7.09 8.91
N THR A 308 -17.88 -8.30 9.29
CA THR A 308 -19.12 -8.94 8.82
C THR A 308 -20.29 -8.54 9.70
N ASP A 309 -21.30 -7.88 9.12
CA ASP A 309 -22.50 -7.47 9.85
C ASP A 309 -23.21 -8.67 10.49
N GLY A 310 -23.66 -8.51 11.72
CA GLY A 310 -24.44 -9.52 12.44
C GLY A 310 -23.62 -10.61 13.14
N THR A 311 -22.29 -10.58 13.06
CA THR A 311 -21.48 -11.42 13.95
C THR A 311 -21.54 -10.87 15.38
N PRO A 312 -21.34 -11.73 16.41
CA PRO A 312 -21.32 -11.26 17.81
C PRO A 312 -20.24 -10.20 18.03
N LEU A 313 -19.05 -10.38 17.45
CA LEU A 313 -17.94 -9.45 17.64
C LEU A 313 -18.16 -8.13 16.89
N ASN A 314 -18.68 -8.17 15.66
CA ASN A 314 -19.08 -6.97 14.92
C ASN A 314 -20.06 -6.15 15.73
N SER A 315 -21.15 -6.76 16.22
CA SER A 315 -22.21 -6.07 16.95
C SER A 315 -21.66 -5.29 18.15
N VAL A 316 -20.83 -5.92 18.99
CA VAL A 316 -20.28 -5.24 20.17
C VAL A 316 -19.26 -4.17 19.80
N VAL A 317 -18.34 -4.44 18.86
CA VAL A 317 -17.33 -3.46 18.44
C VAL A 317 -17.99 -2.25 17.81
N PHE A 318 -19.01 -2.45 16.98
CA PHE A 318 -19.69 -1.38 16.26
C PHE A 318 -20.64 -0.56 17.13
N GLU A 319 -21.30 -1.17 18.12
CA GLU A 319 -22.11 -0.44 19.11
C GLU A 319 -21.24 0.43 20.03
N ASN A 320 -20.02 -0.04 20.33
CA ASN A 320 -19.10 0.64 21.24
C ASN A 320 -17.97 1.38 20.51
N PHE A 321 -18.07 1.56 19.20
CA PHE A 321 -16.98 2.01 18.33
C PHE A 321 -16.37 3.33 18.80
N SER A 322 -17.19 4.36 19.06
CA SER A 322 -16.68 5.67 19.47
C SER A 322 -15.95 5.60 20.82
N CYS A 323 -16.40 4.75 21.74
CA CYS A 323 -15.75 4.58 23.04
C CYS A 323 -14.42 3.83 22.88
N LEU A 324 -14.44 2.65 22.25
CA LEU A 324 -13.26 1.81 22.03
C LEU A 324 -12.18 2.54 21.23
N LYS A 325 -12.57 3.30 20.19
CA LYS A 325 -11.66 4.15 19.41
C LYS A 325 -10.90 5.14 20.31
N ASN A 326 -11.64 5.86 21.15
CA ASN A 326 -11.04 6.81 22.09
C ASN A 326 -10.15 6.10 23.11
N ARG A 327 -10.49 4.88 23.54
CA ARG A 327 -9.63 4.09 24.45
C ARG A 327 -8.33 3.68 23.77
N VAL A 328 -8.38 3.15 22.55
CA VAL A 328 -7.17 2.80 21.78
C VAL A 328 -6.25 4.01 21.60
N LYS A 329 -6.81 5.20 21.29
CA LYS A 329 -6.04 6.44 21.11
C LYS A 329 -5.34 6.92 22.39
N HIS A 330 -5.95 6.69 23.55
CA HIS A 330 -5.46 7.18 24.85
C HIS A 330 -4.84 6.09 25.73
N LEU A 331 -4.79 4.84 25.26
CA LEU A 331 -4.32 3.67 26.01
C LEU A 331 -2.97 3.92 26.70
N PHE A 332 -1.98 4.42 25.97
CA PHE A 332 -0.65 4.69 26.53
C PHE A 332 -0.66 5.73 27.65
N TYR A 333 -1.52 6.74 27.55
CA TYR A 333 -1.62 7.78 28.58
C TYR A 333 -2.35 7.26 29.82
N GLU A 334 -3.45 6.55 29.62
CA GLU A 334 -4.31 6.06 30.70
C GLU A 334 -3.66 4.93 31.50
N CYS A 335 -2.87 4.09 30.84
CA CYS A 335 -2.16 2.99 31.49
C CYS A 335 -0.75 3.38 31.97
N ARG A 336 -0.29 4.61 31.75
CA ARG A 336 1.08 5.01 32.07
C ARG A 336 1.42 4.81 33.54
N GLY A 337 0.59 5.34 34.46
CA GLY A 337 0.84 5.22 35.89
C GLY A 337 0.89 3.76 36.35
N PHE A 338 -0.04 2.95 35.85
CA PHE A 338 -0.07 1.51 36.11
C PHE A 338 1.19 0.81 35.60
N MET A 339 1.66 1.15 34.39
CA MET A 339 2.89 0.58 33.82
C MET A 339 4.15 1.01 34.60
N GLU A 340 4.23 2.27 35.04
CA GLU A 340 5.35 2.77 35.85
C GLU A 340 5.42 2.06 37.22
N GLU A 341 4.28 1.77 37.84
CA GLU A 341 4.21 0.96 39.07
C GLU A 341 4.73 -0.47 38.85
N ILE A 342 4.33 -1.12 37.74
CA ILE A 342 4.80 -2.47 37.39
C ILE A 342 6.30 -2.46 37.10
N GLU A 343 6.81 -1.48 36.35
CA GLU A 343 8.24 -1.36 36.07
C GLU A 343 9.07 -1.16 37.34
N ASN A 344 8.56 -0.40 38.32
CA ASN A 344 9.24 -0.22 39.60
C ASN A 344 9.19 -1.49 40.45
N ALA A 345 8.04 -2.15 40.53
CA ALA A 345 7.90 -3.46 41.18
C ALA A 345 8.86 -4.48 40.56
N GLU A 346 8.99 -4.50 39.24
CA GLU A 346 9.84 -5.42 38.48
C GLU A 346 11.35 -5.21 38.74
N LYS A 347 11.79 -4.01 39.10
CA LYS A 347 13.20 -3.75 39.48
C LYS A 347 13.59 -4.46 40.77
N GLU A 348 12.64 -4.67 41.67
CA GLU A 348 12.85 -5.39 42.93
C GLU A 348 12.85 -6.91 42.74
N MET A 349 12.40 -7.39 41.58
CA MET A 349 12.31 -8.81 41.26
C MET A 349 13.51 -9.31 40.47
N ASN A 350 14.07 -10.44 40.91
CA ASN A 350 15.13 -11.15 40.19
C ASN A 350 14.56 -12.05 39.07
N TYR A 351 13.76 -11.48 38.17
CA TYR A 351 13.20 -12.19 37.02
C TYR A 351 14.12 -12.11 35.80
N ALA A 352 14.08 -13.17 34.99
CA ALA A 352 14.71 -13.16 33.67
C ALA A 352 14.06 -12.09 32.76
N PRO A 353 14.81 -11.45 31.84
CA PRO A 353 14.30 -10.40 30.96
C PRO A 353 13.03 -10.77 30.17
N SER A 354 12.88 -12.03 29.76
CA SER A 354 11.68 -12.49 29.05
C SER A 354 10.42 -12.46 29.94
N LYS A 355 10.55 -12.83 31.22
CA LYS A 355 9.46 -12.78 32.20
C LYS A 355 9.07 -11.36 32.56
N LYS A 356 10.06 -10.47 32.67
CA LYS A 356 9.88 -9.03 32.87
C LYS A 356 9.04 -8.42 31.73
N ARG A 357 9.45 -8.69 30.48
CA ARG A 357 8.68 -8.30 29.28
C ARG A 357 7.27 -8.88 29.28
N CYS A 358 7.12 -10.14 29.68
CA CYS A 358 5.81 -10.78 29.75
C CYS A 358 4.90 -10.13 30.79
N LEU A 359 5.40 -9.85 31.99
CA LEU A 359 4.67 -9.15 33.05
C LEU A 359 4.20 -7.77 32.59
N LEU A 360 5.06 -7.00 31.92
CA LEU A 360 4.70 -5.69 31.35
C LEU A 360 3.59 -5.81 30.30
N ASN A 361 3.70 -6.73 29.35
CA ASN A 361 2.69 -6.90 28.30
C ASN A 361 1.34 -7.38 28.85
N LEU A 362 1.35 -8.33 29.80
CA LEU A 362 0.13 -8.77 30.48
C LEU A 362 -0.50 -7.63 31.29
N SER A 363 0.31 -6.79 31.93
CA SER A 363 -0.16 -5.62 32.70
C SER A 363 -0.78 -4.56 31.78
N ALA A 364 -0.14 -4.24 30.65
CA ALA A 364 -0.67 -3.32 29.65
C ALA A 364 -2.03 -3.79 29.11
N VAL A 365 -2.14 -5.08 28.79
CA VAL A 365 -3.38 -5.70 28.35
C VAL A 365 -4.46 -5.66 29.43
N SER A 366 -4.10 -6.00 30.68
CA SER A 366 -5.04 -5.97 31.82
C SER A 366 -5.60 -4.56 32.03
N CYS A 367 -4.73 -3.54 31.98
CA CYS A 367 -5.14 -2.15 32.07
C CYS A 367 -6.05 -1.73 30.90
N PHE A 368 -5.73 -2.13 29.66
CA PHE A 368 -6.59 -1.83 28.51
C PHE A 368 -7.99 -2.46 28.64
N VAL A 369 -8.07 -3.71 29.09
CA VAL A 369 -9.36 -4.40 29.32
C VAL A 369 -10.14 -3.68 30.40
N GLN A 370 -9.51 -3.40 31.56
CA GLN A 370 -10.19 -2.76 32.68
C GLN A 370 -10.68 -1.35 32.33
N THR A 371 -9.85 -0.55 31.68
CA THR A 371 -10.26 0.78 31.21
C THR A 371 -11.36 0.69 30.17
N SER A 372 -11.29 -0.24 29.21
CA SER A 372 -12.37 -0.45 28.24
C SER A 372 -13.69 -0.82 28.92
N VAL A 373 -13.68 -1.68 29.94
CA VAL A 373 -14.87 -2.05 30.71
C VAL A 373 -15.42 -0.87 31.52
N ASN A 374 -14.56 -0.12 32.21
CA ASN A 374 -14.97 1.02 33.04
C ASN A 374 -15.63 2.12 32.20
N TRP A 375 -15.15 2.35 30.97
CA TRP A 375 -15.61 3.44 30.12
C TRP A 375 -16.68 3.05 29.11
N CYS A 376 -16.58 1.85 28.53
CA CYS A 376 -17.48 1.37 27.48
C CYS A 376 -18.51 0.35 28.00
N GLY A 377 -18.45 -0.02 29.28
CA GLY A 377 -19.37 -0.94 29.92
C GLY A 377 -18.91 -2.41 29.87
N VAL A 378 -19.49 -3.24 30.73
CA VAL A 378 -19.08 -4.65 30.90
C VAL A 378 -19.23 -5.50 29.63
N ALA A 379 -20.13 -5.11 28.72
CA ALA A 379 -20.37 -5.83 27.47
C ALA A 379 -19.14 -5.91 26.55
N VAL A 380 -18.18 -4.97 26.67
CA VAL A 380 -16.95 -5.00 25.84
C VAL A 380 -15.86 -5.93 26.40
N LYS A 381 -16.01 -6.45 27.63
CA LYS A 381 -14.97 -7.23 28.31
C LYS A 381 -14.50 -8.42 27.47
N ASP A 382 -15.43 -9.32 27.16
CA ASP A 382 -15.10 -10.57 26.45
C ASP A 382 -14.68 -10.32 24.99
N PRO A 383 -15.35 -9.43 24.23
CA PRO A 383 -14.90 -9.01 22.89
C PRO A 383 -13.47 -8.47 22.83
N VAL A 384 -13.11 -7.57 23.75
CA VAL A 384 -11.75 -6.99 23.79
C VAL A 384 -10.72 -8.07 24.13
N ILE A 385 -11.02 -8.94 25.10
CA ILE A 385 -10.15 -10.06 25.46
C ILE A 385 -9.97 -11.02 24.27
N ASN A 386 -11.06 -11.35 23.58
CA ASN A 386 -11.06 -12.23 22.41
C ASN A 386 -10.19 -11.65 21.27
N ILE A 387 -10.32 -10.35 20.99
CA ILE A 387 -9.46 -9.63 20.05
C ILE A 387 -7.98 -9.74 20.44
N ILE A 388 -7.63 -9.52 21.71
CA ILE A 388 -6.24 -9.57 22.18
C ILE A 388 -5.65 -10.98 22.08
N ILE A 389 -6.44 -12.01 22.36
CA ILE A 389 -6.00 -13.41 22.24
C ILE A 389 -5.77 -13.77 20.77
N ARG A 390 -6.73 -13.45 19.90
CA ARG A 390 -6.69 -13.82 18.48
C ARG A 390 -5.68 -13.01 17.66
N THR A 391 -5.17 -11.91 18.19
CA THR A 391 -4.05 -11.16 17.61
C THR A 391 -2.68 -11.72 17.98
N TYR A 392 -2.62 -12.81 18.76
CA TYR A 392 -1.36 -13.45 19.21
C TYR A 392 -0.41 -12.51 19.98
N PHE A 393 -0.87 -11.31 20.38
CA PHE A 393 -0.05 -10.29 21.03
C PHE A 393 0.68 -10.82 22.26
N LEU A 394 -0.04 -11.56 23.11
CA LEU A 394 0.52 -12.18 24.30
C LEU A 394 1.34 -13.43 23.97
N GLN A 395 0.95 -14.25 23.00
CA GLN A 395 1.67 -15.49 22.66
C GLN A 395 3.05 -15.20 22.06
N ASN A 396 3.19 -14.10 21.32
CA ASN A 396 4.48 -13.62 20.78
C ASN A 396 5.38 -13.02 21.86
N SER A 397 4.81 -12.66 23.01
CA SER A 397 5.50 -11.92 24.09
C SER A 397 5.71 -12.72 25.37
N CYS A 398 4.92 -13.76 25.58
CA CYS A 398 4.81 -14.54 26.81
C CYS A 398 4.74 -16.03 26.50
N ARG A 399 5.63 -16.82 27.10
CA ARG A 399 5.44 -18.28 27.12
C ARG A 399 4.32 -18.62 28.10
N LEU A 400 3.49 -19.61 27.78
CA LEU A 400 2.40 -20.04 28.66
C LEU A 400 2.89 -20.41 30.08
N GLN A 401 4.09 -21.00 30.18
CA GLN A 401 4.74 -21.30 31.46
C GLN A 401 5.06 -20.03 32.27
N ASP A 402 5.51 -18.96 31.61
CA ASP A 402 5.78 -17.68 32.27
C ASP A 402 4.48 -17.04 32.76
N ILE A 403 3.39 -17.10 31.99
CA ILE A 403 2.06 -16.63 32.43
C ILE A 403 1.61 -17.38 33.69
N HIS A 404 1.75 -18.71 33.70
CA HIS A 404 1.35 -19.53 34.84
C HIS A 404 2.20 -19.23 36.09
N GLU A 405 3.51 -19.09 35.93
CA GLU A 405 4.40 -18.73 37.04
C GLU A 405 4.11 -17.31 37.56
N LEU A 406 3.95 -16.34 36.67
CA LEU A 406 3.62 -14.96 37.05
C LEU A 406 2.29 -14.91 37.79
N THR A 407 1.27 -15.63 37.32
CA THR A 407 -0.05 -15.71 37.99
C THR A 407 0.08 -16.18 39.44
N ASN A 408 0.91 -17.19 39.69
CA ASN A 408 1.12 -17.72 41.05
C ASN A 408 1.93 -16.78 41.95
N LYS A 409 2.72 -15.88 41.36
CA LYS A 409 3.58 -14.93 42.09
C LYS A 409 3.01 -13.51 42.17
N ILE A 410 1.80 -13.26 41.67
CA ILE A 410 1.15 -11.94 41.75
C ILE A 410 1.11 -11.42 43.20
N GLU A 411 0.89 -12.30 44.19
CA GLU A 411 0.83 -11.91 45.60
C GLU A 411 2.16 -11.37 46.13
N GLU A 412 3.28 -11.82 45.55
CA GLU A 412 4.63 -11.45 45.93
C GLU A 412 5.04 -10.08 45.35
N LEU A 413 4.27 -9.53 44.40
CA LEU A 413 4.55 -8.23 43.81
C LEU A 413 4.37 -7.12 44.86
N PRO A 414 5.23 -6.10 44.91
CA PRO A 414 5.07 -4.92 45.78
C PRO A 414 4.01 -3.95 45.21
N LEU A 415 2.82 -4.47 44.91
CA LEU A 415 1.67 -3.75 44.36
C LEU A 415 0.53 -3.70 45.39
N ASP A 416 -0.36 -2.74 45.26
CA ASP A 416 -1.56 -2.68 46.10
C ASP A 416 -2.54 -3.83 45.76
N ASN A 417 -3.44 -4.14 46.70
CA ASN A 417 -4.37 -5.26 46.57
C ASN A 417 -5.35 -5.11 45.39
N SER A 418 -5.72 -3.88 45.01
CA SER A 418 -6.61 -3.64 43.87
C SER A 418 -5.90 -4.01 42.57
N THR A 419 -4.67 -3.54 42.39
CA THR A 419 -3.81 -3.87 41.25
C THR A 419 -3.58 -5.38 41.13
N LYS A 420 -3.24 -6.05 42.25
CA LYS A 420 -3.09 -7.52 42.30
C LYS A 420 -4.36 -8.25 41.87
N SER A 421 -5.52 -7.80 42.32
CA SER A 421 -6.80 -8.42 41.96
C SER A 421 -7.06 -8.33 40.45
N VAL A 422 -6.84 -7.15 39.85
CA VAL A 422 -7.04 -6.92 38.41
C VAL A 422 -6.09 -7.79 37.57
N LEU A 423 -4.81 -7.87 37.96
CA LEU A 423 -3.85 -8.73 37.27
C LEU A 423 -4.24 -10.21 37.38
N ARG A 424 -4.66 -10.66 38.57
CA ARG A 424 -5.03 -12.06 38.81
C ARG A 424 -6.22 -12.48 37.94
N GLU A 425 -7.28 -11.69 37.93
CA GLU A 425 -8.47 -11.96 37.11
C GLU A 425 -8.11 -11.98 35.62
N SER A 426 -7.34 -10.99 35.16
CA SER A 426 -6.94 -10.89 33.76
C SER A 426 -6.09 -12.10 33.35
N PHE A 427 -5.11 -12.49 34.16
CA PHE A 427 -4.20 -13.60 33.84
C PHE A 427 -4.93 -14.94 33.83
N GLN A 428 -5.83 -15.15 34.79
CA GLN A 428 -6.69 -16.34 34.82
C GLN A 428 -7.58 -16.42 33.57
N GLN A 429 -8.13 -15.29 33.13
CA GLN A 429 -8.95 -15.23 31.92
C GLN A 429 -8.12 -15.50 30.65
N PHE A 430 -6.88 -15.02 30.58
CA PHE A 430 -5.97 -15.38 29.47
C PHE A 430 -5.61 -16.87 29.48
N MET A 431 -5.30 -17.44 30.65
CA MET A 431 -5.00 -18.88 30.77
C MET A 431 -6.20 -19.75 30.41
N TRP A 432 -7.42 -19.33 30.73
CA TRP A 432 -8.63 -20.07 30.38
C TRP A 432 -8.82 -20.15 28.86
N ASN A 433 -8.63 -19.03 28.15
CA ASN A 433 -8.83 -18.98 26.70
C ASN A 433 -7.63 -19.52 25.89
N ALA A 434 -6.47 -19.71 26.51
CA ALA A 434 -5.29 -20.29 25.87
C ALA A 434 -5.31 -21.83 25.85
N LYS A 435 -6.23 -22.47 26.59
CA LYS A 435 -6.49 -23.92 26.56
C LYS A 435 -7.48 -24.25 25.45
#